data_AF-A0A7C5GL27-F1
#
_entry.id   AF-A0A7C5GL27-F1
#
_cell.length_a   1.000
_cell.length_b   1.000
_cell.length_c   1.000
_cell.angle_alpha   90.00
_cell.angle_beta   90.00
_cell.angle_gamma   90.00
#
_symmetry.space_group_name_H-M   'P 1'
#
loop_
_entity.id
_entity.type
_entity.pdbx_description
1 polymer ?
#
loop_
_entity_poly.entity_id
_entity_poly.type
_entity_poly.pdbx_seq_one_letter_code
_entity_poly.pdbx_strand_id
1 'polypeptide(L)' 'MARPRKHSLTLHGLRTSVSLEDEFWQEFQRIARARSMAINELAAERDEARRS' A
#
# COMPACT_ATOMS: atom_id res chain seq x y z
N MET A 1 12.50 -9.46 14.13
CA MET A 1 11.95 -8.51 13.14
C MET A 1 11.79 -9.25 11.82
N ALA A 2 10.60 -9.22 11.23
CA ALA A 2 10.36 -9.85 9.93
C ALA A 2 11.17 -9.11 8.85
N ARG A 3 11.60 -9.82 7.81
CA ARG A 3 12.40 -9.22 6.73
C ARG A 3 11.43 -8.58 5.73
N PRO A 4 11.60 -7.28 5.39
CA PRO A 4 10.70 -6.63 4.45
C PRO A 4 10.79 -7.26 3.06
N ARG A 5 9.64 -7.36 2.40
CA ARG A 5 9.46 -7.89 1.05
C ARG A 5 9.02 -6.79 0.10
N LYS A 6 9.43 -6.93 -1.15
CA LYS A 6 9.11 -5.97 -2.20
C LYS A 6 7.70 -6.20 -2.72
N HIS A 7 6.90 -5.14 -2.74
CA HIS A 7 5.56 -5.10 -3.31
C HIS A 7 5.50 -4.01 -4.39
N SER A 8 4.67 -4.24 -5.42
CA SER A 8 4.38 -3.24 -6.46
C SER A 8 3.03 -2.59 -6.19
N LEU A 9 2.99 -1.27 -6.25
CA LEU A 9 1.78 -0.46 -6.20
C LEU A 9 1.73 0.45 -7.42
N THR A 10 0.52 0.84 -7.82
CA THR A 10 0.32 1.89 -8.82
C THR A 10 -0.23 3.12 -8.13
N LEU A 11 0.56 4.19 -8.08
CA LEU A 11 0.22 5.47 -7.47
C LEU A 11 0.13 6.53 -8.57
N HIS A 12 -1.03 7.19 -8.72
CA HIS A 12 -1.24 8.22 -9.74
C HIS A 12 -0.82 7.82 -11.17
N GLY A 13 -0.97 6.54 -11.54
CA GLY A 13 -0.55 5.99 -12.83
C GLY A 13 0.93 5.58 -12.92
N LEU A 14 1.73 5.88 -11.90
CA LEU A 14 3.13 5.46 -11.80
C LEU A 14 3.25 4.17 -11.01
N ARG A 15 4.00 3.21 -11.56
CA ARG A 15 4.31 1.96 -10.85
C ARG A 15 5.44 2.21 -9.87
N THR A 16 5.13 2.12 -8.58
CA THR A 16 6.07 2.31 -7.47
C THR A 16 6.34 0.99 -6.76
N SER A 17 7.60 0.72 -6.44
CA SER A 17 7.98 -0.42 -5.61
C SER A 17 8.15 0.02 -4.16
N VAL A 18 7.56 -0.73 -3.22
CA VAL A 18 7.72 -0.50 -1.78
C VAL A 18 8.25 -1.76 -1.10
N SER A 19 8.98 -1.60 -0.01
CA SER A 19 9.45 -2.71 0.81
C SER A 19 8.72 -2.66 2.16
N LEU A 20 7.93 -3.69 2.48
CA LEU A 20 7.14 -3.78 3.71
C LEU A 20 7.25 -5.17 4.30
N GLU A 21 7.17 -5.30 5.63
CA GLU A 21 7.04 -6.63 6.23
C GLU A 21 5.68 -7.24 5.90
N ASP A 22 5.63 -8.57 5.88
CA ASP A 22 4.42 -9.31 5.50
C ASP A 22 3.20 -8.93 6.36
N GLU A 23 3.41 -8.72 7.66
CA GLU A 23 2.34 -8.34 8.60
C GLU A 23 1.72 -6.99 8.23
N PHE A 24 2.53 -5.97 7.93
CA PHE A 24 2.03 -4.67 7.48
C PHE A 24 1.36 -4.76 6.11
N TRP A 25 1.90 -5.55 5.19
CA TRP A 25 1.29 -5.73 3.87
C TRP A 25 -0.08 -6.43 3.96
N GLN A 26 -0.21 -7.43 4.82
CA GLN A 26 -1.48 -8.11 5.08
C GLN A 26 -2.50 -7.16 5.74
N GLU A 27 -2.05 -6.40 6.74
CA GLU A 27 -2.88 -5.43 7.43
C GLU A 27 -3.38 -4.35 6.46
N PHE A 28 -2.51 -3.87 5.57
CA PHE A 28 -2.83 -2.88 4.55
C PHE A 28 -3.87 -3.42 3.54
N GLN A 29 -3.72 -4.66 3.06
CA GLN A 29 -4.73 -5.32 2.21
C GLN A 29 -6.07 -5.48 2.93
N ARG A 30 -6.05 -5.78 4.23
CA ARG A 30 -7.27 -5.93 5.03
C ARG A 30 -7.99 -4.60 5.21
N ILE A 31 -7.27 -3.49 5.41
CA ILE A 31 -7.88 -2.14 5.45
C ILE A 31 -8.51 -1.81 4.10
N ALA A 32 -7.82 -2.10 2.99
CA ALA A 32 -8.35 -1.87 1.64
C ALA A 32 -9.66 -2.66 1.43
N ARG A 33 -9.67 -3.95 1.78
CA ARG A 33 -10.89 -4.79 1.73
C ARG A 33 -12.01 -4.29 2.63
N ALA A 34 -11.71 -3.89 3.87
CA ALA A 34 -12.70 -3.37 4.81
C ALA A 34 -13.36 -2.07 4.31
N ARG A 35 -12.66 -1.31 3.46
CA ARG A 35 -13.16 -0.09 2.82
C ARG A 35 -13.75 -0.32 1.43
N SER A 36 -13.79 -1.57 0.96
CA SER A 36 -14.17 -1.92 -0.42
C SER A 36 -13.35 -1.17 -1.49
N MET A 37 -12.07 -0.93 -1.21
CA MET A 37 -11.13 -0.26 -2.11
C MET A 37 -10.08 -1.24 -2.60
N ALA A 38 -9.55 -1.03 -3.81
CA ALA A 38 -8.33 -1.69 -4.24
C ALA A 38 -7.14 -1.19 -3.41
N ILE A 39 -6.14 -2.05 -3.21
CA ILE A 39 -4.92 -1.69 -2.46
C ILE A 39 -4.18 -0.50 -3.09
N ASN A 40 -4.23 -0.38 -4.41
CA ASN A 40 -3.64 0.75 -5.14
C ASN A 40 -4.39 2.06 -4.88
N GLU A 41 -5.73 2.02 -4.76
CA GLU A 41 -6.54 3.20 -4.44
C GLU A 41 -6.24 3.68 -3.02
N LEU A 42 -6.22 2.76 -2.05
CA LEU A 42 -5.86 3.10 -0.67
C LEU A 42 -4.42 3.62 -0.58
N ALA A 43 -3.49 3.06 -1.36
CA ALA A 43 -2.11 3.53 -1.39
C ALA A 43 -1.97 4.92 -1.99
N ALA A 44 -2.72 5.23 -3.06
CA ALA A 44 -2.75 6.56 -3.65
C ALA A 44 -3.36 7.60 -2.70
N GLU A 45 -4.46 7.27 -2.01
CA GLU A 45 -5.06 8.12 -0.95
C GLU A 45 -4.02 8.48 0.13
N ARG A 46 -3.22 7.50 0.57
CA ARG A 46 -2.18 7.71 1.59
C ARG A 46 -0.90 8.36 1.06
N ASP A 47 -0.65 8.33 -0.25
CA ASP A 47 0.44 9.10 -0.86
C ASP A 47 0.09 10.59 -0.90
N GLU A 48 -1.14 10.92 -1.28
CA GLU A 48 -1.64 12.29 -1.30
C GLU A 48 -1.59 12.92 0.10
N ALA A 49 -2.02 12.18 1.13
CA ALA A 49 -1.96 12.62 2.52
C ALA A 49 -0.52 12.82 3.05
N ARG A 50 0.50 12.29 2.38
CA ARG A 50 1.92 12.50 2.75
C ARG A 50 2.51 13.77 2.14
N ARG A 51 1.87 14.39 1.15
CA ARG A 51 2.38 15.59 0.45
C ARG A 51 1.87 16.91 1.02
N SER A 52 0.88 16.89 1.91
CA SER A 52 0.35 18.06 2.63
C SER A 52 1.21 18.45 3.81
#